data_AF-A0A3D3FDR6-F1
#
_entry.id   AF-A0A3D3FDR6-F1
#
_cell.length_a   1.000
_cell.length_b   1.000
_cell.length_c   1.000
_cell.angle_alpha   90.00
_cell.angle_beta   90.00
_cell.angle_gamma   90.00
#
_symmetry.space_group_name_H-M   'P 1'
#
loop_
_entity.id
_entity.type
_entity.pdbx_description
1 polymer ?
#
loop_
_entity_poly.entity_id
_entity_poly.type
_entity_poly.pdbx_seq_one_letter_code
_entity_poly.pdbx_strand_id
1 'polypeptide(L)' 'MAKEKRRTEREDNDLRGYSDDYLNESDNVVSTQECTGLIMAPPASESEAESFTDLYTIPKPENKKPNGLQKEEKENHDFQ' A
#
# COMPACT_ATOMS: atom_id res chain seq x y z
N MET A 1 25.63 -15.78 -35.97
CA MET A 1 25.81 -14.92 -34.78
C MET A 1 25.00 -13.61 -34.81
N ALA A 2 24.75 -12.98 -35.98
CA ALA A 2 23.96 -11.73 -36.03
C ALA A 2 22.42 -11.90 -35.91
N LYS A 3 21.89 -13.09 -36.24
CA LYS A 3 20.44 -13.39 -36.14
C LYS A 3 19.98 -13.73 -34.72
N GLU A 4 20.90 -14.18 -33.89
CA GLU A 4 20.63 -14.61 -32.52
C GLU A 4 20.52 -13.40 -31.59
N LYS A 5 21.46 -12.44 -31.71
CA LYS A 5 21.41 -11.16 -30.98
C LYS A 5 20.10 -10.38 -31.19
N ARG A 6 19.58 -10.33 -32.43
CA ARG A 6 18.31 -9.63 -32.73
C ARG A 6 17.07 -10.34 -32.20
N ARG A 7 17.16 -11.64 -31.90
CA ARG A 7 16.03 -12.40 -31.34
C ARG A 7 15.95 -12.17 -29.84
N THR A 8 17.08 -12.25 -29.14
CA THR A 8 17.16 -11.93 -27.72
C THR A 8 16.72 -10.49 -27.44
N GLU A 9 17.27 -9.49 -28.14
CA GLU A 9 16.93 -8.07 -27.93
C GLU A 9 15.42 -7.75 -28.05
N ARG A 10 14.67 -8.54 -28.82
CA ARG A 10 13.22 -8.39 -28.98
C ARG A 10 12.45 -9.09 -27.87
N GLU A 11 12.88 -10.29 -27.47
CA GLU A 11 12.27 -11.06 -26.38
C GLU A 11 12.49 -10.39 -25.01
N ASP A 12 13.60 -9.67 -24.83
CA ASP A 12 13.90 -8.90 -23.60
C ASP A 12 12.94 -7.70 -23.40
N ASN A 13 12.47 -7.13 -24.50
CA ASN A 13 11.59 -5.95 -24.51
C ASN A 13 10.14 -6.34 -24.22
N ASP A 14 9.69 -7.47 -24.75
CA ASP A 14 8.33 -7.99 -24.56
C ASP A 14 8.05 -8.46 -23.12
N LEU A 15 9.09 -8.81 -22.33
CA LEU A 15 8.92 -9.19 -20.91
C LEU A 15 8.61 -8.03 -19.95
N ARG A 16 8.75 -6.76 -20.40
CA ARG A 16 8.58 -5.58 -19.55
C ARG A 16 7.23 -4.86 -19.71
N GLY A 17 6.38 -5.34 -20.62
CA GLY A 17 4.98 -4.89 -20.76
C GLY A 17 4.77 -3.45 -21.24
N TYR A 18 5.81 -2.62 -21.24
CA TYR A 18 5.79 -1.23 -21.65
C TYR A 18 7.08 -0.89 -22.40
N SER A 19 6.95 -0.17 -23.52
CA SER A 19 8.09 0.41 -24.23
C SER A 19 8.65 1.61 -23.45
N ASP A 20 9.94 1.88 -23.61
CA ASP A 20 10.60 3.05 -23.00
C ASP A 20 9.91 4.36 -23.40
N ASP A 21 9.46 4.45 -24.66
CA ASP A 21 8.68 5.58 -25.18
C ASP A 21 7.35 5.77 -24.44
N TYR A 22 6.67 4.69 -24.06
CA TYR A 22 5.43 4.73 -23.29
C TYR A 22 5.66 5.24 -21.86
N LEU A 23 6.77 4.85 -21.24
CA LEU A 23 7.12 5.34 -19.90
C LEU A 23 7.59 6.81 -19.91
N ASN A 24 8.05 7.32 -21.05
CA ASN A 24 8.61 8.66 -21.21
C ASN A 24 7.59 9.70 -21.76
N GLU A 25 6.38 9.26 -22.13
CA GLU A 25 5.31 10.15 -22.58
C GLU A 25 4.75 10.97 -21.40
N SER A 26 4.70 12.30 -21.57
CA SER A 26 4.40 13.27 -20.50
C SER A 26 2.99 13.17 -19.93
N ASP A 27 2.10 12.47 -20.61
CA ASP A 27 0.73 12.19 -20.15
C ASP A 27 0.66 10.95 -19.23
N ASN A 28 1.72 10.16 -19.14
CA ASN A 28 1.81 9.06 -18.20
C ASN A 28 2.25 9.58 -16.82
N VAL A 29 1.35 9.48 -15.86
CA VAL A 29 1.57 9.92 -14.48
C VAL A 29 2.55 8.94 -13.80
N VAL A 30 3.84 9.18 -13.95
CA VAL A 30 4.85 8.54 -13.11
C VAL A 30 4.78 9.21 -11.74
N SER A 31 4.41 8.46 -10.71
CA SER A 31 4.52 8.93 -9.33
C SER A 31 6.00 9.04 -8.97
N THR A 32 6.61 10.19 -9.23
CA THR A 32 7.97 10.55 -8.78
C THR A 32 8.01 10.91 -7.29
N GLN A 33 6.89 10.76 -6.57
CA GLN A 33 6.91 10.85 -5.12
C GLN A 33 7.80 9.73 -4.60
N GLU A 34 8.83 10.09 -3.84
CA GLU A 34 9.76 9.17 -3.22
C GLU A 34 9.00 8.25 -2.26
N CYS A 35 8.42 7.16 -2.78
CA CYS A 35 8.09 6.02 -1.95
C CYS A 35 9.43 5.52 -1.43
N THR A 36 9.79 5.93 -0.21
CA THR A 36 10.98 5.44 0.50
C THR A 36 10.96 3.92 0.67
N GLY A 37 9.84 3.25 0.34
CA GLY A 37 9.65 1.81 0.52
C GLY A 37 9.65 1.41 1.99
N LEU A 38 9.71 2.39 2.89
CA LEU A 38 9.71 2.18 4.32
C LEU A 38 8.27 2.16 4.80
N ILE A 39 7.86 1.01 5.31
CA ILE A 39 6.69 0.95 6.17
C ILE A 39 6.96 1.80 7.42
N MET A 40 5.94 2.51 7.91
CA MET A 40 6.07 3.22 9.18
C MET A 40 6.44 2.24 10.28
N ALA A 41 7.41 2.60 11.12
CA ALA A 41 7.69 1.83 12.32
C ALA A 41 6.41 1.73 13.16
N PRO A 42 6.10 0.56 13.75
CA PRO A 42 4.99 0.46 14.68
C PRO A 42 5.22 1.42 15.86
N PRO A 43 4.14 1.99 16.44
CA PRO A 43 4.26 2.89 17.58
C PRO A 43 4.99 2.21 18.74
N ALA A 44 5.87 2.96 19.41
CA ALA A 44 6.72 2.40 20.46
C ALA A 44 5.96 2.20 21.79
N SER A 45 4.82 2.86 21.96
CA SER A 45 4.00 2.79 23.18
C SER A 45 2.49 2.91 22.88
N GLU A 46 1.68 2.51 23.86
CA GLU A 46 0.22 2.63 23.78
C GLU A 46 -0.23 4.10 23.70
N SER A 47 0.41 4.98 24.48
CA SER A 47 0.15 6.43 24.42
C SER A 47 0.44 7.02 23.02
N GLU A 48 1.48 6.53 22.35
CA GLU A 48 1.78 6.93 20.98
C GLU A 48 0.72 6.42 20.00
N ALA A 49 0.28 5.16 20.15
CA ALA A 49 -0.80 4.58 19.36
C ALA A 49 -2.11 5.35 19.50
N GLU A 50 -2.49 5.75 20.71
CA GLU A 50 -3.68 6.56 20.99
C GLU A 50 -3.59 7.93 20.32
N SER A 51 -2.43 8.60 20.40
CA SER A 51 -2.21 9.88 19.71
C SER A 51 -2.42 9.78 18.20
N PHE A 52 -2.12 8.64 17.57
CA PHE A 52 -2.34 8.45 16.13
C PHE A 52 -3.82 8.33 15.76
N THR A 53 -4.68 7.94 16.71
CA THR A 53 -6.14 7.86 16.45
C THR A 53 -6.76 9.24 16.26
N ASP A 54 -6.17 10.29 16.85
CA ASP A 54 -6.60 11.68 16.66
C ASP A 54 -6.24 12.23 15.27
N LEU A 55 -5.11 11.80 14.71
CA LEU A 55 -4.65 12.20 13.37
C LEU A 55 -5.49 11.57 12.26
N TYR A 56 -6.02 10.37 12.47
CA TYR A 56 -6.77 9.62 11.48
C TYR A 56 -8.16 9.29 12.01
N THR A 57 -9.17 10.05 11.59
CA THR A 57 -10.56 9.72 11.92
C THR A 57 -10.95 8.40 11.27
N ILE A 58 -10.98 7.32 12.05
CA ILE A 58 -11.46 6.02 11.59
C ILE A 58 -12.98 6.11 11.45
N PRO A 59 -13.55 6.00 10.24
CA PRO A 59 -14.99 6.06 10.07
C PRO A 59 -15.64 4.88 10.79
N LYS A 60 -16.71 5.16 11.54
CA LYS A 60 -17.48 4.11 12.22
C LYS A 60 -18.16 3.24 11.16
N PRO A 61 -18.14 1.90 11.30
CA PRO A 61 -18.86 1.03 10.39
C PRO A 61 -20.36 1.31 10.46
N GLU A 62 -21.03 1.32 9.30
CA GLU A 62 -22.48 1.58 9.21
C GLU A 62 -23.31 0.51 9.94
N ASN A 63 -22.79 -0.71 10.04
CA ASN A 63 -23.47 -1.86 10.63
C ASN A 63 -22.66 -2.43 11.79
N LYS A 64 -23.33 -2.74 12.91
CA LYS A 64 -22.74 -3.44 14.06
C LYS A 64 -22.54 -4.95 13.82
N LYS A 65 -22.53 -5.40 12.58
CA LYS A 65 -22.35 -6.82 12.27
C LYS A 65 -20.86 -7.15 12.39
N PRO A 66 -20.46 -8.08 13.27
CA PRO A 66 -19.06 -8.46 13.39
C PRO A 66 -18.61 -9.11 12.09
N ASN A 67 -17.57 -8.55 11.48
CA ASN A 67 -16.91 -9.11 10.28
C ASN A 67 -15.72 -10.01 10.63
N GLY A 68 -15.50 -10.27 11.93
CA GLY A 68 -14.38 -11.07 12.44
C GLY A 68 -13.00 -10.39 12.33
N LEU A 69 -12.94 -9.15 11.82
CA LEU A 69 -11.70 -8.39 11.64
C LEU A 69 -11.41 -7.45 12.81
N GLN A 70 -12.45 -7.06 13.56
CA GLN A 70 -12.34 -6.18 14.72
C GLN A 70 -12.35 -7.01 16.01
N LYS A 71 -11.47 -6.69 16.96
CA LYS A 71 -11.52 -7.27 18.30
C LYS A 71 -12.72 -6.65 19.02
N GLU A 72 -13.65 -7.48 19.49
CA GLU A 72 -14.74 -7.00 20.32
C GLU A 72 -14.17 -6.61 21.69
N GLU A 73 -14.31 -5.33 22.04
CA GLU A 73 -14.01 -4.86 23.38
C GLU A 73 -15.09 -5.43 24.30
N LYS A 74 -14.70 -6.29 25.23
CA LYS A 74 -15.62 -6.82 26.24
C LYS A 74 -15.82 -5.74 27.28
N GLU A 75 -16.94 -5.02 27.22
CA GLU A 75 -17.39 -4.23 28.36
C GLU A 75 -17.70 -5.19 29.52
N ASN A 76 -16.76 -5.32 30.47
CA ASN A 76 -17.08 -5.82 31.80
C ASN A 76 -17.79 -4.67 32.53
N HIS A 77 -19.09 -4.52 32.27
CA HIS A 77 -19.93 -3.59 33.03
C HIS A 77 -20.37 -4.25 34.35
N ASP A 78 -19.41 -4.48 35.25
CA ASP A 78 -19.71 -4.77 36.64
C ASP A 78 -19.87 -3.44 37.39
N PHE A 79 -21.08 -2.88 37.32
CA PHE A 79 -21.53 -1.88 38.30
C PHE A 79 -22.32 -2.60 39.39
N GLN A 80 -21.62 -2.80 40.52
CA GLN A 80 -22.10 -3.14 41.88
C GLN A 80 -22.94 -4.41 42.08
#